data_AF-A0A328EFU9-F1
#
_entry.id   AF-A0A328EFU9-F1
#
_cell.length_a   1.000
_cell.length_b   1.000
_cell.length_c   1.000
_cell.angle_alpha   90.00
_cell.angle_beta   90.00
_cell.angle_gamma   90.00
#
_symmetry.space_group_name_H-M   'P 1'
#
loop_
_entity.id
_entity.type
_entity.pdbx_description
1 polymer ?
#
loop_
_entity_poly.entity_id
_entity_poly.type
_entity_poly.pdbx_seq_one_letter_code
_entity_poly.pdbx_strand_id
1 'polypeptide(L)'
;MDPKKMQSIVGFIIGVCVIGYVGYNRYTVYQINKYVEYNNAQVSADNKLISSANSSTNGKINELLLTSDILATKNMVEKGCNYLKKSANKTKCKETYTKYSQALEKLKNGVTPEVATELDKGSEEIQKLQGILSKEEGIEFK
;
A
#
# COMPACT_ATOMS: atom_id res chain seq x y z
N MET A 1 1.70 23.68 11.03
CA MET A 1 2.21 22.78 9.98
C MET A 1 1.78 23.37 8.65
N ASP A 2 2.65 23.37 7.62
CA ASP A 2 2.35 24.02 6.34
C ASP A 2 1.30 23.19 5.55
N PRO A 3 0.13 23.75 5.20
CA PRO A 3 -0.94 23.02 4.51
C PRO A 3 -0.49 22.36 3.19
N LYS A 4 0.51 22.95 2.50
CA LYS A 4 1.08 22.40 1.26
C LYS A 4 1.79 21.06 1.49
N LYS A 5 2.42 20.88 2.67
CA LYS A 5 3.15 19.64 3.01
C LYS A 5 2.20 18.47 3.31
N MET A 6 0.99 18.76 3.79
CA MET A 6 -0.03 17.74 4.05
C MET A 6 -0.80 17.35 2.78
N GLN A 7 -1.11 18.32 1.90
CA GLN A 7 -1.63 18.06 0.56
C GLN A 7 -0.70 17.17 -0.26
N SER A 8 0.61 17.30 -0.03
CA SER A 8 1.62 16.37 -0.52
C SER A 8 1.23 14.93 -0.11
N ILE A 9 1.35 14.56 1.18
CA ILE A 9 1.10 13.17 1.67
C ILE A 9 -0.22 12.57 1.19
N VAL A 10 -1.26 13.39 1.16
CA VAL A 10 -2.61 13.03 0.72
C VAL A 10 -2.66 12.59 -0.75
N GLY A 11 -1.89 13.23 -1.64
CA GLY A 11 -1.85 12.87 -3.06
C GLY A 11 -1.09 11.58 -3.36
N PHE A 12 -0.44 11.00 -2.35
CA PHE A 12 0.59 9.97 -2.54
C PHE A 12 0.15 8.58 -2.15
N ILE A 13 -0.79 8.43 -1.23
CA ILE A 13 -1.31 7.13 -0.87
C ILE A 13 -2.42 6.77 -1.86
N ILE A 14 -2.26 5.69 -2.64
CA ILE A 14 -3.20 5.36 -3.73
C ILE A 14 -4.16 4.27 -3.27
N GLY A 15 -5.45 4.60 -3.25
CA GLY A 15 -6.49 3.62 -3.08
C GLY A 15 -6.91 2.97 -4.39
N VAL A 16 -6.21 1.90 -4.82
CA VAL A 16 -6.64 1.09 -5.99
C VAL A 16 -7.31 -0.20 -5.49
N CYS A 17 -8.54 -0.47 -5.91
CA CYS A 17 -9.27 -1.68 -5.51
C CYS A 17 -8.86 -2.87 -6.37
N VAL A 18 -8.80 -4.08 -5.82
CA VAL A 18 -8.34 -5.28 -6.56
C VAL A 18 -9.44 -6.34 -6.64
N ILE A 19 -9.56 -7.01 -7.80
CA ILE A 19 -10.55 -8.06 -8.06
C ILE A 19 -9.87 -9.41 -8.29
N GLY A 20 -10.44 -10.48 -7.70
CA GLY A 20 -10.03 -11.86 -7.90
C GLY A 20 -10.60 -12.48 -9.20
N TYR A 21 -9.88 -13.43 -9.80
CA TYR A 21 -10.25 -14.01 -11.11
C TYR A 21 -11.09 -15.28 -11.03
N VAL A 22 -12.01 -15.41 -11.99
CA VAL A 22 -12.77 -16.63 -12.30
C VAL A 22 -12.25 -17.17 -13.64
N GLY A 23 -11.50 -18.28 -13.64
CA GLY A 23 -10.99 -18.88 -14.89
C GLY A 23 -9.67 -19.66 -14.78
N TYR A 24 -8.94 -19.53 -13.67
CA TYR A 24 -7.74 -20.33 -13.40
C TYR A 24 -8.06 -21.63 -12.65
N ASN A 25 -7.07 -22.54 -12.51
CA ASN A 25 -7.22 -23.69 -11.61
C ASN A 25 -7.51 -23.22 -10.17
N ARG A 26 -8.21 -24.04 -9.38
CA ARG A 26 -8.70 -23.67 -8.04
C ARG A 26 -7.59 -23.16 -7.09
N TYR A 27 -6.40 -23.76 -7.14
CA TYR A 27 -5.26 -23.37 -6.32
C TYR A 27 -4.75 -21.97 -6.65
N THR A 28 -4.70 -21.66 -7.95
CA THR A 28 -4.28 -20.38 -8.50
C THR A 28 -5.28 -19.27 -8.15
N VAL A 29 -6.57 -19.57 -8.24
CA VAL A 29 -7.66 -18.65 -7.83
C VAL A 29 -7.57 -18.36 -6.33
N TYR A 30 -7.35 -19.38 -5.51
CA TYR A 30 -7.20 -19.21 -4.06
C TYR A 30 -6.03 -18.27 -3.70
N GLN A 31 -4.87 -18.47 -4.33
CA GLN A 31 -3.71 -17.62 -4.12
C GLN A 31 -3.95 -16.16 -4.52
N ILE A 32 -4.50 -15.93 -5.72
CA ILE A 32 -4.84 -14.57 -6.17
C ILE A 32 -5.83 -13.93 -5.20
N ASN A 33 -6.91 -14.63 -4.82
CA ASN A 33 -7.92 -14.07 -3.92
C ASN A 33 -7.34 -13.72 -2.55
N LYS A 34 -6.41 -14.53 -2.04
CA LYS A 34 -5.73 -14.23 -0.78
C LYS A 34 -4.82 -13.01 -0.91
N TYR A 35 -4.05 -12.89 -1.98
CA TYR A 35 -3.27 -11.67 -2.24
C TYR A 35 -4.19 -10.43 -2.29
N VAL A 36 -5.28 -10.52 -3.06
CA VAL A 36 -6.29 -9.46 -3.23
C VAL A 36 -6.88 -9.03 -1.89
N GLU A 37 -7.19 -9.98 -1.00
CA GLU A 37 -7.70 -9.72 0.34
C GLU A 37 -6.75 -8.83 1.15
N TYR A 38 -5.45 -9.17 1.21
CA TYR A 38 -4.45 -8.37 1.92
C TYR A 38 -4.20 -7.02 1.26
N ASN A 39 -4.18 -6.95 -0.08
CA ASN A 39 -4.01 -5.68 -0.79
C ASN A 39 -5.20 -4.74 -0.56
N ASN A 40 -6.43 -5.26 -0.57
CA ASN A 40 -7.62 -4.45 -0.29
C ASN A 40 -7.66 -3.97 1.16
N ALA A 41 -7.16 -4.76 2.12
CA ALA A 41 -6.99 -4.32 3.50
C ALA A 41 -5.97 -3.18 3.61
N GLN A 42 -4.83 -3.27 2.90
CA GLN A 42 -3.84 -2.20 2.79
C GLN A 42 -4.46 -0.92 2.23
N VAL A 43 -5.08 -1.02 1.06
CA VAL A 43 -5.77 0.08 0.38
C VAL A 43 -6.86 0.72 1.25
N SER A 44 -7.58 -0.07 2.04
CA SER A 44 -8.57 0.47 2.98
C SER A 44 -7.91 1.25 4.11
N ALA A 45 -6.77 0.81 4.63
CA ALA A 45 -6.05 1.51 5.71
C ALA A 45 -5.45 2.83 5.19
N ASP A 46 -4.78 2.75 4.05
CA ASP A 46 -4.31 3.85 3.22
C ASP A 46 -5.41 4.94 3.06
N ASN A 47 -6.57 4.56 2.52
CA ASN A 47 -7.70 5.48 2.29
C ASN A 47 -8.21 6.16 3.57
N LYS A 48 -8.23 5.43 4.69
CA LYS A 48 -8.63 6.00 5.99
C LYS A 48 -7.61 7.01 6.49
N LEU A 49 -6.32 6.71 6.34
CA LEU A 49 -5.24 7.60 6.72
C LEU A 49 -5.29 8.91 5.91
N ILE A 50 -5.46 8.82 4.60
CA ILE A 50 -5.64 9.98 3.70
C ILE A 50 -6.84 10.82 4.14
N SER A 51 -8.00 10.18 4.34
CA SER A 51 -9.23 10.88 4.69
C SER A 51 -9.09 11.63 6.02
N SER A 52 -8.39 11.03 6.99
CA SER A 52 -8.09 11.71 8.25
C SER A 52 -7.06 12.81 8.09
N ALA A 53 -6.08 12.66 7.21
CA ALA A 53 -5.13 13.71 6.91
C ALA A 53 -5.85 14.93 6.30
N ASN A 54 -6.73 14.70 5.33
CA ASN A 54 -7.51 15.73 4.65
C ASN A 54 -8.47 16.50 5.55
N SER A 55 -9.03 15.85 6.56
CA SER A 55 -10.00 16.46 7.49
C SER A 55 -9.33 17.16 8.67
N SER A 56 -8.01 16.98 8.87
CA SER A 56 -7.27 17.59 9.97
C SER A 56 -6.91 19.04 9.65
N THR A 57 -7.53 19.99 10.36
CA THR A 57 -7.26 21.44 10.22
C THR A 57 -5.80 21.83 10.51
N ASN A 58 -5.02 20.96 11.14
CA ASN A 58 -3.69 21.28 11.67
C ASN A 58 -2.55 20.43 11.12
N GLY A 59 -2.75 19.57 10.12
CA GLY A 59 -1.62 18.77 9.66
C GLY A 59 -1.39 17.47 10.44
N LYS A 60 -2.16 17.19 11.49
CA LYS A 60 -1.85 16.07 12.38
C LYS A 60 -2.34 14.76 11.77
N ILE A 61 -1.40 13.83 11.58
CA ILE A 61 -1.71 12.45 11.25
C ILE A 61 -2.35 11.79 12.47
N ASN A 62 -3.44 11.06 12.23
CA ASN A 62 -4.08 10.28 13.27
C ASN A 62 -3.24 9.03 13.57
N GLU A 63 -2.66 8.96 14.78
CA GLU A 63 -1.75 7.87 15.17
C GLU A 63 -2.39 6.48 15.15
N LEU A 64 -3.69 6.38 15.47
CA LEU A 64 -4.41 5.10 15.42
C LEU A 64 -4.54 4.62 13.96
N LEU A 65 -4.87 5.53 13.05
CA LEU A 65 -4.97 5.20 11.63
C LEU A 65 -3.60 4.91 11.02
N LEU A 66 -2.55 5.65 11.41
CA LEU A 66 -1.18 5.38 10.99
C LEU A 66 -0.71 4.00 11.46
N THR A 67 -1.03 3.64 12.71
CA THR A 67 -0.69 2.31 13.25
C THR A 67 -1.44 1.21 12.52
N SER A 68 -2.71 1.42 12.18
CA SER A 68 -3.51 0.49 11.37
C SER A 68 -2.91 0.30 9.97
N ASP A 69 -2.43 1.37 9.36
CA ASP A 69 -1.81 1.33 8.02
C ASP A 69 -0.48 0.57 8.04
N ILE A 70 0.41 0.90 8.99
CA ILE A 70 1.67 0.16 9.20
C ILE A 70 1.40 -1.34 9.42
N LEU A 71 0.38 -1.69 10.19
CA LEU A 71 0.02 -3.09 10.42
C LEU A 71 -0.52 -3.77 9.14
N ALA A 72 -1.35 -3.09 8.36
CA ALA A 72 -1.82 -3.60 7.09
C ALA A 72 -0.65 -3.83 6.11
N THR A 73 0.32 -2.90 6.10
CA THR A 73 1.50 -2.99 5.22
C THR A 73 2.38 -4.15 5.64
N LYS A 74 2.59 -4.35 6.95
CA LYS A 74 3.33 -5.50 7.48
C LYS A 74 2.64 -6.82 7.13
N ASN A 75 1.31 -6.91 7.28
CA ASN A 75 0.57 -8.10 6.84
C ASN A 75 0.69 -8.31 5.33
N MET A 76 0.75 -7.25 4.52
CA MET A 76 0.98 -7.35 3.09
C MET A 76 2.35 -7.96 2.78
N VAL A 77 3.41 -7.54 3.46
CA VAL A 77 4.77 -8.10 3.32
C VAL A 77 4.83 -9.56 3.79
N GLU A 78 4.34 -9.84 5.00
CA GLU A 78 4.48 -11.13 5.67
C GLU A 78 3.55 -12.21 5.13
N LYS A 79 2.36 -11.82 4.64
CA LYS A 79 1.32 -12.75 4.21
C LYS A 79 0.95 -12.51 2.76
N GLY A 80 0.50 -11.29 2.41
CA GLY A 80 0.00 -10.96 1.08
C GLY A 80 0.94 -11.35 -0.05
N CYS A 81 2.17 -10.83 -0.03
CA CYS A 81 3.18 -11.08 -1.05
C CYS A 81 3.54 -12.57 -1.21
N ASN A 82 3.37 -13.41 -0.18
CA ASN A 82 3.67 -14.84 -0.27
C ASN A 82 2.69 -15.62 -1.17
N TYR A 83 1.51 -15.06 -1.41
CA TYR A 83 0.49 -15.65 -2.29
C TYR A 83 0.67 -15.30 -3.77
N LEU A 84 1.67 -14.50 -4.13
CA LEU A 84 2.04 -14.35 -5.54
C LEU A 84 2.58 -15.68 -6.10
N LYS A 85 2.45 -15.95 -7.40
CA LYS A 85 2.90 -17.24 -7.95
C LYS A 85 4.39 -17.22 -8.21
N LYS A 86 4.90 -16.15 -8.83
CA LYS A 86 6.30 -16.05 -9.23
C LYS A 86 7.17 -15.60 -8.07
N SER A 87 8.26 -16.33 -7.81
CA SER A 87 9.23 -15.99 -6.76
C SER A 87 9.80 -14.59 -6.91
N ALA A 88 10.14 -14.17 -8.14
CA ALA A 88 10.61 -12.81 -8.41
C ALA A 88 9.60 -11.73 -7.99
N ASN A 89 8.30 -11.96 -8.26
CA ASN A 89 7.24 -11.05 -7.87
C ASN A 89 7.02 -11.04 -6.35
N LYS A 90 7.16 -12.19 -5.66
CA LYS A 90 7.16 -12.26 -4.19
C LYS A 90 8.23 -11.36 -3.60
N THR A 91 9.47 -11.50 -4.07
CA THR A 91 10.62 -10.73 -3.60
C THR A 91 10.39 -9.24 -3.84
N LYS A 92 10.04 -8.86 -5.07
CA LYS A 92 9.78 -7.46 -5.42
C LYS A 92 8.64 -6.85 -4.60
N CYS A 93 7.54 -7.59 -4.42
CA CYS A 93 6.42 -7.18 -3.58
C CYS A 93 6.86 -6.90 -2.15
N LYS A 94 7.61 -7.83 -1.54
CA LYS A 94 8.11 -7.66 -0.16
C LYS A 94 9.03 -6.46 -0.05
N GLU A 95 9.98 -6.29 -0.97
CA GLU A 95 10.90 -5.16 -0.96
C GLU A 95 10.17 -3.83 -1.06
N THR A 96 9.25 -3.70 -2.02
CA THR A 96 8.45 -2.49 -2.22
C THR A 96 7.63 -2.14 -0.98
N TYR A 97 6.86 -3.08 -0.43
CA TYR A 97 6.03 -2.82 0.75
C TYR A 97 6.86 -2.68 2.04
N THR A 98 8.06 -3.28 2.12
CA THR A 98 8.97 -3.06 3.27
C THR A 98 9.49 -1.62 3.28
N LYS A 99 9.95 -1.10 2.13
CA LYS A 99 10.36 0.30 2.02
C LYS A 99 9.21 1.24 2.34
N TYR A 100 8.02 0.96 1.82
CA TYR A 100 6.82 1.75 2.11
C TYR A 100 6.49 1.75 3.61
N SER A 101 6.54 0.57 4.26
CA SER A 101 6.35 0.47 5.72
C SER A 101 7.36 1.30 6.51
N GLN A 102 8.63 1.33 6.09
CA GLN A 102 9.66 2.13 6.74
C GLN A 102 9.40 3.63 6.60
N ALA A 103 8.93 4.08 5.43
CA ALA A 103 8.53 5.47 5.22
C ALA A 103 7.31 5.83 6.08
N LEU A 104 6.30 4.96 6.17
CA LEU A 104 5.14 5.14 7.06
C LEU A 104 5.56 5.23 8.53
N GLU A 105 6.52 4.42 9.00
CA GLU A 105 6.98 4.49 10.38
C GLU A 105 7.62 5.85 10.73
N LYS A 106 8.25 6.52 9.76
CA LYS A 106 8.82 7.86 9.97
C LYS A 106 7.76 8.93 10.20
N LEU A 107 6.53 8.74 9.72
CA LEU A 107 5.41 9.66 9.95
C LEU A 107 5.04 9.79 11.43
N LYS A 108 5.41 8.81 12.28
CA LYS A 108 5.24 8.90 13.74
C LYS A 108 5.98 10.08 14.35
N ASN A 109 7.11 10.46 13.73
CA ASN A 109 7.94 11.58 14.18
C ASN A 109 7.51 12.92 13.55
N GLY A 110 6.42 12.92 12.79
CA GLY A 110 5.89 14.07 12.07
C GLY A 110 6.19 14.04 10.57
N VAL A 111 5.59 15.02 9.89
CA VAL A 111 5.66 15.15 8.43
C VAL A 111 6.81 16.08 8.05
N THR A 112 7.90 15.51 7.54
CA THR A 112 8.99 16.28 6.92
C THR A 112 8.94 16.17 5.40
N PRO A 113 9.56 17.11 4.66
CA PRO A 113 9.68 17.00 3.21
C PRO A 113 10.41 15.73 2.74
N GLU A 114 11.40 15.24 3.51
CA GLU A 114 12.08 13.99 3.15
C GLU A 114 11.12 12.79 3.26
N VAL A 115 10.34 12.70 4.35
CA VAL A 115 9.38 11.61 4.55
C VAL A 115 8.30 11.64 3.47
N ALA A 116 7.80 12.82 3.09
CA ALA A 116 6.89 12.97 1.97
C ALA A 116 7.50 12.42 0.67
N THR A 117 8.73 12.81 0.34
CA THR A 117 9.43 12.34 -0.87
C THR A 117 9.65 10.82 -0.88
N GLU A 118 9.91 10.21 0.27
CA GLU A 118 10.05 8.75 0.38
C GLU A 118 8.73 8.03 0.14
N LEU A 119 7.61 8.58 0.63
CA LEU A 119 6.28 8.03 0.38
C LEU A 119 5.90 8.13 -1.10
N ASP A 120 6.27 9.21 -1.81
CA ASP A 120 6.04 9.37 -3.26
C ASP A 120 6.70 8.25 -4.04
N LYS A 121 7.98 8.04 -3.75
CA LYS A 121 8.78 7.00 -4.40
C LYS A 121 8.21 5.62 -4.09
N GLY A 122 7.82 5.37 -2.83
CA GLY A 122 7.19 4.11 -2.43
C GLY A 122 5.90 3.86 -3.19
N SER A 123 5.05 4.88 -3.32
CA SER A 123 3.79 4.83 -4.05
C SER A 123 3.98 4.56 -5.54
N GLU A 124 4.92 5.25 -6.19
CA GLU A 124 5.29 4.97 -7.59
C GLU A 124 5.80 3.53 -7.77
N GLU A 125 6.62 3.03 -6.82
CA GLU A 125 7.08 1.64 -6.84
C GLU A 125 5.91 0.66 -6.71
N ILE A 126 4.91 0.97 -5.87
CA ILE A 126 3.67 0.17 -5.75
C ILE A 126 2.88 0.19 -7.07
N GLN A 127 2.69 1.34 -7.72
CA GLN A 127 2.01 1.40 -9.03
C GLN A 127 2.74 0.57 -10.09
N LYS A 128 4.07 0.70 -10.15
CA LYS A 128 4.92 -0.10 -11.06
C LYS A 128 4.78 -1.59 -10.76
N LEU A 129 4.73 -1.96 -9.47
CA LEU A 129 4.47 -3.34 -9.05
C LEU A 129 3.08 -3.80 -9.51
N GLN A 130 2.01 -3.04 -9.30
CA GLN A 130 0.66 -3.38 -9.74
C GLN A 130 0.61 -3.67 -11.25
N GLY A 131 1.26 -2.84 -12.06
CA GLY A 131 1.36 -3.07 -13.51
C GLY A 131 2.09 -4.36 -13.89
N ILE A 132 3.10 -4.77 -13.11
CA ILE A 132 3.78 -6.06 -13.26
C ILE A 132 2.84 -7.20 -12.87
N LEU A 133 2.16 -7.08 -11.72
CA LEU A 133 1.27 -8.11 -11.21
C LEU A 133 0.05 -8.32 -12.13
N SER A 134 -0.48 -7.28 -12.75
CA SER A 134 -1.50 -7.43 -13.79
C SER A 134 -1.03 -8.26 -14.97
N LYS A 135 0.16 -7.96 -15.49
CA LYS A 135 0.68 -8.64 -16.67
C LYS A 135 1.16 -10.07 -16.38
N GLU A 136 1.75 -10.29 -15.21
CA GLU A 136 2.52 -11.50 -14.93
C GLU A 136 1.84 -12.48 -13.99
N GLU A 137 0.99 -11.99 -13.09
CA GLU A 137 0.27 -12.82 -12.11
C GLU A 137 -1.20 -12.97 -12.51
N GLY A 138 -1.70 -12.11 -13.40
CA GLY A 138 -3.10 -11.99 -13.75
C GLY A 138 -3.89 -11.48 -12.53
N ILE A 139 -3.51 -10.31 -12.01
CA ILE A 139 -4.20 -9.64 -10.90
C ILE A 139 -4.76 -8.31 -11.40
N GLU A 140 -6.07 -8.09 -11.21
CA GLU A 140 -6.79 -6.96 -11.79
C GLU A 140 -6.94 -5.85 -10.75
N PHE A 141 -6.40 -4.68 -11.04
CA PHE A 141 -6.46 -3.48 -10.20
C PHE A 141 -7.39 -2.45 -10.89
N LYS A 142 -8.28 -1.81 -10.12
CA LYS A 142 -9.30 -0.84 -10.56
C LYS A 142 -9.22 0.47 -9.79
#